data_AF-Q9REG0-F1
#
_entry.id   AF-Q9REG0-F1
#
_cell.length_a   1.000
_cell.length_b   1.000
_cell.length_c   1.000
_cell.angle_alpha   90.00
_cell.angle_beta   90.00
_cell.angle_gamma   90.00
#
_symmetry.space_group_name_H-M   'P 1'
#
loop_
_entity.id
_entity.type
_entity.pdbx_description
1 polymer ?
#
loop_
_entity_poly.entity_id
_entity_poly.type
_entity_poly.pdbx_seq_one_letter_code
_entity_poly.pdbx_strand_id
1 'polypeptide(L)' 'MTKNTHKKLRILIVEARFYDKISDSLLAGAVSVLKKAEVSYDIVTVPGALEIPGA' A
#
# COMPACT_ATOMS: atom_id res chain seq x y z
N MET A 1 19.38 -27.63 -1.52
CA MET A 1 19.22 -26.44 -0.65
C MET A 1 18.80 -25.24 -1.48
N THR A 2 17.49 -25.02 -1.66
CA THR A 2 16.98 -23.78 -2.26
C THR A 2 16.95 -22.71 -1.17
N LYS A 3 17.80 -21.69 -1.30
CA LYS A 3 17.73 -20.50 -0.45
C LYS A 3 16.46 -19.72 -0.82
N ASN A 4 15.35 -20.02 -0.15
CA ASN A 4 14.18 -19.14 -0.10
C ASN A 4 14.58 -17.86 0.65
N THR A 5 15.31 -17.00 -0.02
CA THR A 5 15.72 -15.70 0.51
C THR A 5 14.51 -14.77 0.37
N HIS A 6 13.49 -14.96 1.21
CA HIS A 6 12.41 -14.00 1.35
C HIS A 6 13.00 -12.76 2.04
N LYS A 7 13.68 -11.92 1.25
CA LYS A 7 13.99 -10.55 1.66
C LYS A 7 12.65 -9.97 2.11
N LYS A 8 12.53 -9.64 3.40
CA LYS A 8 11.30 -9.18 4.05
C LYS A 8 10.65 -8.14 3.14
N LEU A 9 9.53 -8.50 2.49
CA LEU A 9 8.85 -7.62 1.54
C LEU A 9 8.48 -6.33 2.27
N ARG A 10 8.71 -5.19 1.61
CA ARG A 10 8.31 -3.87 2.11
C ARG A 10 7.54 -3.18 1.01
N ILE A 11 6.31 -2.79 1.31
CA ILE A 11 5.37 -2.23 0.34
C ILE A 11 5.15 -0.76 0.66
N LEU A 12 5.09 0.08 -0.38
CA LEU A 12 4.64 1.45 -0.27
C LEU A 12 3.24 1.53 -0.88
N ILE A 13 2.28 2.05 -0.12
CA ILE A 13 0.95 2.41 -0.63
C ILE A 13 0.95 3.92 -0.85
N VAL A 14 0.70 4.35 -2.08
CA VAL A 14 0.44 5.76 -2.38
C VAL A 14 -1.06 5.90 -2.65
N GLU A 15 -1.76 6.69 -1.83
CA GLU A 15 -3.20 6.93 -1.99
C GLU A 15 -3.53 8.38 -2.30
N ALA A 16 -4.49 8.57 -3.20
CA ALA A 16 -5.10 9.85 -3.48
C ALA A 16 -6.39 10.04 -2.69
N ARG A 17 -6.58 11.21 -2.08
CA ARG A 17 -7.72 11.52 -1.20
C ARG A 17 -8.78 12.43 -1.83
N PHE A 18 -8.90 12.44 -3.16
CA PHE A 18 -9.97 13.18 -3.84
C PHE A 18 -11.37 12.56 -3.58
N TYR A 19 -11.45 11.23 -3.37
CA TYR A 19 -12.68 10.50 -3.07
C TYR A 19 -12.56 9.70 -1.78
N ASP A 20 -12.69 10.35 -0.62
CA ASP A 20 -12.39 9.75 0.69
C ASP A 20 -13.00 8.36 0.92
N LYS A 21 -14.30 8.20 0.69
CA LYS A 21 -14.99 6.92 0.95
C LYS A 21 -14.49 5.76 0.08
N ILE A 22 -14.12 6.07 -1.16
CA ILE A 22 -13.58 5.09 -2.10
C ILE A 22 -12.16 4.74 -1.65
N SER A 23 -11.33 5.75 -1.37
CA SER A 23 -9.95 5.57 -0.92
C SER A 23 -9.87 4.79 0.39
N ASP A 24 -10.75 5.07 1.36
CA ASP A 24 -10.86 4.31 2.61
C ASP A 24 -11.11 2.82 2.36
N SER A 25 -12.05 2.51 1.46
CA SER A 25 -12.42 1.13 1.14
C SER A 25 -11.28 0.39 0.44
N LEU A 26 -10.58 1.06 -0.48
CA LEU A 26 -9.43 0.51 -1.20
C LEU A 26 -8.24 0.29 -0.24
N LEU A 27 -7.92 1.27 0.60
CA LEU A 27 -6.85 1.19 1.58
C LEU A 27 -7.12 0.07 2.59
N ALA A 28 -8.35 -0.03 3.11
CA ALA A 28 -8.74 -1.10 4.03
C ALA A 28 -8.55 -2.50 3.41
N GLY A 29 -8.93 -2.68 2.14
CA GLY A 29 -8.74 -3.93 1.41
C GLY A 29 -7.26 -4.28 1.24
N ALA A 30 -6.46 -3.32 0.77
CA ALA A 30 -5.01 -3.50 0.58
C ALA A 30 -4.31 -3.85 1.90
N VAL A 31 -4.56 -3.08 2.96
CA VAL A 31 -3.98 -3.31 4.30
C VAL A 31 -4.38 -4.66 4.87
N SER A 32 -5.63 -5.11 4.66
CA SER A 32 -6.09 -6.44 5.09
C SER A 32 -5.26 -7.56 4.48
N VAL A 33 -4.95 -7.49 3.18
CA VAL A 33 -4.11 -8.47 2.50
C VAL A 33 -2.67 -8.43 3.02
N LEU A 34 -2.08 -7.24 3.15
CA LEU A 34 -0.70 -7.10 3.63
C LEU A 34 -0.52 -7.59 5.07
N LYS A 35 -1.51 -7.33 5.94
CA LYS A 35 -1.53 -7.85 7.32
C LYS A 35 -1.59 -9.37 7.36
N LYS A 36 -2.44 -9.99 6.53
CA LYS A 36 -2.53 -11.47 6.43
C LYS A 36 -1.22 -12.11 5.93
N ALA A 37 -0.47 -11.38 5.12
CA ALA A 37 0.82 -11.82 4.61
C ALA A 37 2.00 -11.50 5.55
N GLU A 38 1.76 -10.85 6.70
CA GLU A 38 2.79 -10.41 7.65
C GLU A 38 3.88 -9.51 7.00
N VAL A 39 3.46 -8.69 6.04
CA VAL A 39 4.33 -7.79 5.27
C VAL A 39 4.28 -6.37 5.85
N SER A 40 5.44 -5.73 5.97
CA SER A 40 5.54 -4.33 6.39
C SER A 40 5.15 -3.37 5.26
N TYR A 41 4.45 -2.29 5.60
CA TYR A 41 4.06 -1.28 4.63
C TYR A 41 4.05 0.13 5.23
N ASP A 42 4.26 1.12 4.37
CA ASP A 42 4.11 2.55 4.64
C ASP A 42 3.02 3.14 3.74
N ILE A 43 2.44 4.26 4.14
CA ILE A 43 1.39 4.96 3.39
C ILE A 43 1.83 6.39 3.12
N VAL A 44 1.75 6.82 1.86
CA VAL A 44 1.91 8.20 1.43
C VAL A 44 0.57 8.69 0.88
N THR A 45 0.14 9.85 1.36
CA THR A 45 -1.12 10.46 0.94
C THR A 45 -0.82 11.64 0.02
N VAL A 46 -1.51 11.69 -1.11
CA VAL A 46 -1.47 12.79 -2.07
C VAL A 46 -2.88 13.39 -2.28
N PRO A 47 -2.98 14.65 -2.76
CA PRO A 47 -4.28 15.30 -2.97
C PRO A 47 -5.16 14.58 -4.00
N GLY A 48 -4.57 14.11 -5.11
CA GLY A 48 -5.29 13.52 -6.23
C GLY A 48 -4.51 12.40 -6.93
N ALA A 49 -5.18 11.72 -7.86
CA ALA A 49 -4.60 10.57 -8.54
C ALA A 49 -3.45 10.95 -9.48
N LEU A 50 -3.42 12.18 -9.97
CA LEU A 50 -2.38 12.69 -10.87
C LEU A 50 -1.05 12.92 -10.13
N GLU A 51 -1.09 13.08 -8.81
CA GLU A 51 0.09 13.28 -7.97
C GLU A 51 0.75 11.95 -7.54
N ILE A 52 0.08 10.81 -7.71
CA ILE A 52 0.59 9.48 -7.33
C ILE A 52 1.98 9.18 -7.94
N PRO A 53 2.26 9.46 -9.24
CA PRO A 53 3.56 9.18 -9.82
C PRO A 53 4.72 10.00 -9.23
N GLY A 54 4.44 11.14 -8.59
CA GLY A 54 5.46 12.03 -8.03
C GLY A 54 5.69 11.89 -6.52
N ALA A 55 4.97 10.98 -5.87
CA ALA A 55 5.00 10.72 -4.43
C ALA A 55 6.25 9.95 -3.97
#